data_AF-A0A4R4EYG8-F1
#
_entry.id   AF-A0A4R4EYG8-F1
#
_cell.length_a   1.000
_cell.length_b   1.000
_cell.length_c   1.000
_cell.angle_alpha   90.00
_cell.angle_beta   90.00
_cell.angle_gamma   90.00
#
_symmetry.space_group_name_H-M   'P 1'
#
loop_
_entity.id
_entity.type
_entity.pdbx_description
1 polymer ?
#
loop_
_entity_poly.entity_id
_entity_poly.type
_entity_poly.pdbx_seq_one_letter_code
_entity_poly.pdbx_strand_id
1 'polypeptide(L)'
;MAYAIRLVLLTVLLVASFAVPAQRVEGERARAVGLYSAEVTVNGQGPGERNGAFARGLLQVLQRITGDRAVNGKPGVGDELRRAREYVDKYDYRQDEGVSASGAPSFKTTLVIQYDADKVGEIISTLGLQQWPTPRPKPVLWLAINDGRGPRLVGLAQNDAARAVLDRAKARGYALGLPAGNAAEQALVGAIWRGDTAAIARASAKYSPPMQLIGKLYRNPKGGWTADWIFQDAGKVLARSSSSDADARRAMAAGADVAADALIRRYAKPAKPLAPPGEFTIAFTGVDSTDDFIRLAAYLERLAVVKRATPVSASPDALVYELELSSGLPGFTRSVVKDGVLEPAGEEGTTTFRLR
;
A
#
# COMPACT_ATOMS: atom_id res chain seq x y z
N MET A 1 -53.11 58.23 17.11
CA MET A 1 -51.64 58.03 17.30
C MET A 1 -51.26 56.61 17.75
N ALA A 2 -52.09 55.59 17.49
CA ALA A 2 -51.82 54.19 17.90
C ALA A 2 -51.60 53.23 16.71
N TYR A 3 -51.84 53.68 15.48
CA TYR A 3 -51.66 52.88 14.26
C TYR A 3 -50.24 52.95 13.67
N ALA A 4 -49.49 54.03 13.94
CA ALA A 4 -48.11 54.18 13.48
C ALA A 4 -47.09 53.32 14.28
N ILE A 5 -47.43 52.94 15.52
CA ILE A 5 -46.54 52.16 16.40
C ILE A 5 -46.63 50.65 16.08
N ARG A 6 -47.78 50.15 15.60
CA ARG A 6 -47.93 48.74 15.20
C ARG A 6 -47.23 48.39 13.89
N LEU A 7 -47.05 49.34 12.98
CA LEU A 7 -46.38 49.09 11.70
C LEU A 7 -44.85 48.99 11.83
N VAL A 8 -44.27 49.70 12.80
CA VAL A 8 -42.82 49.68 13.09
C VAL A 8 -42.43 48.40 13.87
N LEU A 9 -43.30 47.89 14.73
CA LEU A 9 -43.06 46.63 15.47
C LEU A 9 -43.14 45.39 14.59
N LEU A 10 -43.91 45.41 13.49
CA LEU A 10 -44.02 44.30 12.55
C LEU A 10 -42.88 44.26 11.52
N THR A 11 -42.21 45.39 11.28
CA THR A 11 -41.00 45.44 10.43
C THR A 11 -39.72 45.07 11.18
N VAL A 12 -39.65 45.31 12.50
CA VAL A 12 -38.49 44.89 13.32
C VAL A 12 -38.50 43.37 13.60
N LEU A 13 -39.68 42.74 13.69
CA LEU A 13 -39.80 41.28 13.84
C LEU A 13 -39.60 40.48 12.55
N LEU A 14 -39.67 41.11 11.37
CA LEU A 14 -39.40 40.44 10.09
C LEU A 14 -37.92 40.47 9.66
N VAL A 15 -37.11 41.37 10.26
CA VAL A 15 -35.67 41.50 9.97
C VAL A 15 -34.81 40.66 10.93
N ALA A 16 -35.37 40.17 12.04
CA ALA A 16 -34.66 39.31 13.00
C ALA A 16 -34.65 37.81 12.62
N SER A 17 -35.30 37.42 11.52
CA SER A 17 -35.42 36.01 11.09
C SER A 17 -34.40 35.56 10.04
N PHE A 18 -33.45 36.42 9.66
CA PHE A 18 -32.45 36.12 8.61
C PHE A 18 -31.02 36.42 9.06
N ALA A 19 -30.53 35.68 10.06
CA ALA A 19 -29.09 35.38 10.20
C ALA A 19 -28.89 34.45 11.41
N VAL A 20 -29.34 33.20 11.31
CA VAL A 20 -28.64 32.14 12.03
C VAL A 20 -27.40 31.88 11.18
N PRO A 21 -26.17 32.21 11.62
CA PRO A 21 -24.99 31.70 10.96
C PRO A 21 -25.07 30.19 11.14
N ALA A 22 -25.50 29.48 10.10
CA ALA A 22 -25.26 28.06 9.98
C ALA A 22 -23.75 27.90 10.09
N GLN A 23 -23.28 27.53 11.28
CA GLN A 23 -21.99 26.89 11.44
C GLN A 23 -22.05 25.66 10.54
N ARG A 24 -21.62 25.82 9.29
CA ARG A 24 -21.21 24.71 8.46
C ARG A 24 -20.09 24.06 9.23
N VAL A 25 -20.43 23.00 9.96
CA VAL A 25 -19.50 21.94 10.28
C VAL A 25 -18.92 21.56 8.92
N GLU A 26 -17.69 21.99 8.64
CA GLU A 26 -16.89 21.46 7.56
C GLU A 26 -16.83 19.96 7.82
N GLY A 27 -17.74 19.23 7.18
CA GLY A 27 -17.88 17.80 7.35
C GLY A 27 -16.51 17.17 7.18
N GLU A 28 -16.12 16.38 8.17
CA GLU A 28 -14.89 15.61 8.17
C GLU A 28 -14.88 14.76 6.88
N ARG A 29 -14.17 15.24 5.85
CA ARG A 29 -14.12 14.54 4.57
C ARG A 29 -13.47 13.19 4.82
N ALA A 30 -14.16 12.11 4.43
CA ALA A 30 -13.61 10.77 4.51
C ALA A 30 -12.21 10.73 3.88
N ARG A 31 -11.21 10.32 4.65
CA ARG A 31 -9.81 10.18 4.22
C ARG A 31 -9.31 8.83 4.69
N ALA A 32 -8.50 8.19 3.86
CA ALA A 32 -7.81 6.98 4.25
C ALA A 32 -6.74 7.33 5.29
N VAL A 33 -6.97 6.97 6.55
CA VAL A 33 -5.99 7.16 7.64
C VAL A 33 -5.47 5.80 8.07
N GLY A 34 -4.15 5.63 7.94
CA GLY A 34 -3.46 4.45 8.43
C GLY A 34 -3.00 3.47 7.35
N LEU A 35 -2.55 2.32 7.80
CA LEU A 35 -1.89 1.33 6.97
C LEU A 35 -2.88 0.47 6.18
N TYR A 36 -4.04 0.21 6.76
CA TYR A 36 -5.09 -0.67 6.23
C TYR A 36 -6.20 0.09 5.49
N SER A 37 -5.89 1.30 5.01
CA SER A 37 -6.84 2.16 4.31
C SER A 37 -6.36 2.50 2.91
N ALA A 38 -7.26 2.65 1.95
CA ALA A 38 -6.94 3.03 0.58
C ALA A 38 -7.90 4.07 0.02
N GLU A 39 -7.41 4.89 -0.91
CA GLU A 39 -8.24 5.78 -1.70
C GLU A 39 -8.13 5.36 -3.17
N VAL A 40 -9.28 5.09 -3.80
CA VAL A 40 -9.34 4.62 -5.18
C VAL A 40 -10.28 5.52 -5.96
N THR A 41 -9.78 6.12 -7.02
CA THR A 41 -10.63 6.86 -7.96
C THR A 41 -11.55 5.90 -8.68
N VAL A 42 -12.84 6.26 -8.71
CA VAL A 42 -13.90 5.50 -9.36
C VAL A 42 -14.65 6.37 -10.35
N ASN A 43 -15.12 5.75 -11.43
CA ASN A 43 -15.94 6.42 -12.45
C ASN A 43 -17.43 6.45 -12.08
N GLY A 44 -17.83 5.74 -11.02
CA GLY A 44 -19.20 5.68 -10.53
C GLY A 44 -19.32 4.87 -9.24
N GLN A 45 -20.54 4.79 -8.69
CA GLN A 45 -20.81 4.13 -7.41
C GLN A 45 -21.48 2.75 -7.55
N GLY A 46 -21.64 2.27 -8.78
CA GLY A 46 -22.28 0.99 -9.08
C GLY A 46 -21.52 -0.21 -8.48
N PRO A 47 -22.19 -1.35 -8.23
CA PRO A 47 -21.57 -2.51 -7.58
C PRO A 47 -20.32 -3.04 -8.30
N GLY A 48 -20.30 -3.06 -9.64
CA GLY A 48 -19.15 -3.52 -10.42
C GLY A 48 -17.90 -2.64 -10.22
N GLU A 49 -18.05 -1.32 -10.39
CA GLU A 49 -16.96 -0.36 -10.18
C GLU A 49 -16.46 -0.39 -8.73
N ARG A 50 -17.40 -0.49 -7.77
CA ARG A 50 -17.07 -0.58 -6.34
C ARG A 50 -16.28 -1.86 -6.01
N ASN A 51 -16.71 -3.02 -6.49
CA ASN A 51 -16.00 -4.28 -6.24
C ASN A 51 -14.60 -4.28 -6.89
N GLY A 52 -14.47 -3.73 -8.11
CA GLY A 52 -13.16 -3.53 -8.73
C GLY A 52 -12.27 -2.55 -7.97
N ALA A 53 -12.86 -1.51 -7.36
CA ALA A 53 -12.15 -0.58 -6.50
C ALA A 53 -11.71 -1.22 -5.17
N PHE A 54 -12.49 -2.14 -4.59
CA PHE A 54 -12.05 -2.93 -3.43
C PHE A 54 -10.83 -3.80 -3.76
N ALA A 55 -10.77 -4.43 -4.93
CA ALA A 55 -9.59 -5.19 -5.34
C ALA A 55 -8.36 -4.27 -5.50
N ARG A 56 -8.51 -3.13 -6.18
CA ARG A 56 -7.44 -2.13 -6.33
C ARG A 56 -6.97 -1.57 -4.99
N GLY A 57 -7.88 -1.29 -4.07
CA GLY A 57 -7.57 -0.77 -2.73
C GLY A 57 -6.81 -1.78 -1.87
N LEU A 58 -7.20 -3.07 -1.93
CA LEU A 58 -6.54 -4.12 -1.17
C LEU A 58 -5.12 -4.33 -1.69
N LEU A 59 -4.93 -4.27 -3.01
CA LEU A 59 -3.60 -4.30 -3.60
C LEU A 59 -2.71 -3.15 -3.10
N GLN A 60 -3.24 -1.93 -3.01
CA GLN A 60 -2.48 -0.79 -2.44
C GLN A 60 -2.10 -1.02 -0.98
N VAL A 61 -3.01 -1.58 -0.17
CA VAL A 61 -2.76 -1.91 1.24
C VAL A 61 -1.67 -2.97 1.36
N LEU A 62 -1.78 -4.06 0.61
CA LEU A 62 -0.77 -5.11 0.58
C LEU A 62 0.60 -4.57 0.15
N GLN A 63 0.67 -3.78 -0.92
CA GLN A 63 1.91 -3.12 -1.35
C GLN A 63 2.51 -2.21 -0.27
N ARG A 64 1.67 -1.54 0.54
CA ARG A 64 2.10 -0.65 1.62
C ARG A 64 2.53 -1.39 2.89
N ILE A 65 1.99 -2.57 3.15
CA ILE A 65 2.35 -3.40 4.31
C ILE A 65 3.61 -4.22 4.01
N THR A 66 3.69 -4.80 2.82
CA THR A 66 4.83 -5.63 2.42
C THR A 66 5.99 -4.80 1.91
N GLY A 67 5.69 -3.62 1.37
CA GLY A 67 6.66 -2.85 0.61
C GLY A 67 7.01 -3.49 -0.72
N ASP A 68 6.33 -4.54 -1.18
CA ASP A 68 6.59 -5.17 -2.48
C ASP A 68 5.60 -4.63 -3.53
N ARG A 69 6.11 -3.97 -4.58
CA ARG A 69 5.26 -3.45 -5.67
C ARG A 69 4.70 -4.56 -6.55
N ALA A 70 5.38 -5.71 -6.59
CA ALA A 70 5.01 -6.89 -7.37
C ALA A 70 4.22 -7.91 -6.54
N VAL A 71 3.63 -7.49 -5.40
CA VAL A 71 2.86 -8.38 -4.53
C VAL A 71 1.68 -9.04 -5.26
N ASN A 72 1.11 -8.41 -6.29
CA ASN A 72 0.04 -9.01 -7.12
C ASN A 72 0.49 -10.26 -7.87
N GLY A 73 1.77 -10.39 -8.19
CA GLY A 73 2.35 -11.55 -8.88
C GLY A 73 2.73 -12.68 -7.92
N LYS A 74 2.56 -12.49 -6.61
CA LYS A 74 2.78 -13.55 -5.63
C LYS A 74 1.65 -14.58 -5.71
N PRO A 75 1.96 -15.88 -5.66
CA PRO A 75 0.93 -16.92 -5.68
C PRO A 75 -0.14 -16.70 -4.59
N GLY A 76 -1.41 -16.95 -4.92
CA GLY A 76 -2.56 -16.78 -4.02
C GLY A 76 -3.06 -15.34 -3.86
N VAL A 77 -2.24 -14.31 -4.11
CA VAL A 77 -2.67 -12.91 -3.93
C VAL A 77 -3.81 -12.55 -4.89
N GLY A 78 -3.76 -12.99 -6.15
CA GLY A 78 -4.81 -12.71 -7.12
C GLY A 78 -6.20 -13.21 -6.67
N ASP A 79 -6.25 -14.35 -6.00
CA ASP A 79 -7.50 -14.94 -5.50
C ASP A 79 -8.06 -14.15 -4.33
N GLU A 80 -7.18 -13.69 -3.45
CA GLU A 80 -7.56 -12.79 -2.35
C GLU A 80 -8.05 -11.42 -2.84
N LEU A 81 -7.46 -10.88 -3.91
CA LEU A 81 -7.94 -9.65 -4.54
C LEU A 81 -9.34 -9.81 -5.14
N ARG A 82 -9.69 -10.99 -5.68
CA ARG A 82 -11.06 -11.27 -6.17
C ARG A 82 -12.09 -11.27 -5.04
N ARG A 83 -11.67 -11.70 -3.84
CA ARG A 83 -12.47 -11.72 -2.61
C ARG A 83 -12.35 -10.44 -1.78
N ALA A 84 -11.79 -9.36 -2.34
CA ALA A 84 -11.47 -8.14 -1.61
C ALA A 84 -12.61 -7.52 -0.78
N ARG A 85 -13.87 -7.73 -1.20
CA ARG A 85 -15.07 -7.29 -0.48
C ARG A 85 -15.17 -7.88 0.93
N GLU A 86 -14.73 -9.11 1.16
CA GLU A 86 -14.79 -9.81 2.46
C GLU A 86 -13.88 -9.17 3.52
N TYR A 87 -12.90 -8.39 3.06
CA TYR A 87 -11.89 -7.73 3.88
C TYR A 87 -12.22 -6.27 4.19
N VAL A 88 -13.27 -5.71 3.57
CA VAL A 88 -13.68 -4.33 3.81
C VAL A 88 -14.42 -4.26 5.14
N ASP A 89 -13.93 -3.42 6.05
CA ASP A 89 -14.59 -3.07 7.31
C ASP A 89 -15.64 -1.97 7.05
N LYS A 90 -15.21 -0.86 6.44
CA LYS A 90 -16.09 0.25 6.04
C LYS A 90 -15.58 0.95 4.78
N TYR A 91 -16.47 1.64 4.09
CA TYR A 91 -16.11 2.48 2.95
C TYR A 91 -17.01 3.70 2.84
N ASP A 92 -16.51 4.75 2.20
CA ASP A 92 -17.25 5.99 1.94
C ASP A 92 -16.84 6.58 0.59
N TYR A 93 -17.69 7.41 0.00
CA TYR A 93 -17.41 8.14 -1.23
C TYR A 93 -17.13 9.61 -0.93
N ARG A 94 -15.98 10.09 -1.39
CA ARG A 94 -15.63 11.51 -1.38
C ARG A 94 -15.69 12.04 -2.80
N GLN A 95 -16.37 13.16 -3.00
CA GLN A 95 -16.22 13.94 -4.23
C GLN A 95 -15.12 14.97 -4.03
N ASP A 96 -14.08 14.86 -4.84
CA ASP A 96 -13.00 15.82 -4.93
C ASP A 96 -13.30 16.76 -6.09
N GLU A 97 -13.62 18.02 -5.78
CA GLU A 97 -13.76 19.08 -6.77
C GLU A 97 -12.37 19.57 -7.21
N GLY A 98 -12.19 19.70 -8.51
CA GLY A 98 -10.97 20.19 -9.14
C GLY A 98 -11.29 21.01 -10.37
N VAL A 99 -10.25 21.46 -11.07
CA VAL A 99 -10.39 22.23 -12.31
C VAL A 99 -9.78 21.42 -13.44
N SER A 100 -10.54 21.22 -14.51
CA SER A 100 -10.07 20.54 -15.71
C SER A 100 -8.99 21.36 -16.42
N ALA A 101 -8.30 20.74 -17.38
CA ALA A 101 -7.33 21.45 -18.24
C ALA A 101 -7.97 22.61 -19.04
N SER A 102 -9.30 22.61 -19.21
CA SER A 102 -10.06 23.66 -19.89
C SER A 102 -10.59 24.76 -18.95
N GLY A 103 -10.29 24.68 -17.65
CA GLY A 103 -10.77 25.66 -16.66
C GLY A 103 -12.19 25.38 -16.11
N ALA A 104 -12.85 24.31 -16.56
CA ALA A 104 -14.18 23.93 -16.06
C ALA A 104 -14.08 23.16 -14.72
N PRO A 105 -15.06 23.30 -13.81
CA PRO A 105 -15.15 22.43 -12.64
C PRO A 105 -15.19 20.96 -13.06
N SER A 106 -14.38 20.14 -12.40
CA SER A 106 -14.32 18.69 -12.58
C SER A 106 -14.57 18.03 -11.24
N PHE A 107 -15.39 16.98 -11.23
CA PHE A 107 -15.69 16.21 -10.03
C PHE A 107 -15.06 14.84 -10.16
N LYS A 108 -14.20 14.51 -9.21
CA LYS A 108 -13.55 13.20 -9.15
C LYS A 108 -14.13 12.44 -7.97
N THR A 109 -14.78 11.30 -8.23
CA THR A 109 -15.28 10.45 -7.15
C THR A 109 -14.17 9.53 -6.66
N THR A 110 -13.89 9.57 -5.37
CA THR A 110 -12.88 8.77 -4.69
C THR A 110 -13.58 7.87 -3.69
N LEU A 111 -13.41 6.55 -3.84
CA LEU A 111 -13.83 5.57 -2.85
C LEU A 111 -12.73 5.46 -1.78
N VAL A 112 -13.08 5.78 -0.54
CA VAL A 112 -12.25 5.66 0.65
C VAL A 112 -12.61 4.35 1.32
N ILE A 113 -11.64 3.44 1.45
CA ILE A 113 -11.85 2.08 1.92
C ILE A 113 -11.02 1.87 3.17
N GLN A 114 -11.64 1.33 4.22
CA GLN A 114 -10.97 0.79 5.39
C GLN A 114 -11.09 -0.72 5.35
N TYR A 115 -9.96 -1.41 5.41
CA TYR A 115 -9.90 -2.85 5.54
C TYR A 115 -9.76 -3.26 7.01
N ASP A 116 -10.29 -4.43 7.30
CA ASP A 116 -10.10 -5.13 8.56
C ASP A 116 -8.62 -5.53 8.70
N ALA A 117 -7.97 -5.04 9.75
CA ALA A 117 -6.53 -5.22 9.94
C ALA A 117 -6.15 -6.67 10.24
N ASP A 118 -7.00 -7.39 10.96
CA ASP A 118 -6.76 -8.78 11.35
C ASP A 118 -6.88 -9.68 10.13
N LYS A 119 -7.95 -9.53 9.33
CA LYS A 119 -8.11 -10.30 8.10
C LYS A 119 -6.99 -10.05 7.09
N VAL A 120 -6.54 -8.80 6.94
CA VAL A 120 -5.40 -8.49 6.05
C VAL A 120 -4.10 -9.07 6.61
N GLY A 121 -3.90 -9.04 7.93
CA GLY A 121 -2.78 -9.70 8.59
C GLY A 121 -2.75 -11.21 8.36
N GLU A 122 -3.91 -11.85 8.39
CA GLU A 122 -4.05 -13.27 8.09
C GLU A 122 -3.64 -13.58 6.65
N ILE A 123 -4.12 -12.85 5.64
CA ILE A 123 -3.70 -13.02 4.23
C ILE A 123 -2.18 -13.01 4.13
N ILE A 124 -1.55 -12.00 4.75
CA ILE A 124 -0.10 -11.84 4.75
C ILE A 124 0.59 -13.06 5.38
N SER A 125 0.08 -13.55 6.51
CA SER A 125 0.66 -14.70 7.21
C SER A 125 0.46 -16.05 6.49
N THR A 126 -0.71 -16.25 5.87
CA THR A 126 -1.09 -17.46 5.14
C THR A 126 -0.31 -17.56 3.84
N LEU A 127 -0.20 -16.45 3.10
CA LEU A 127 0.57 -16.37 1.85
C LEU A 127 2.07 -16.17 2.07
N GLY A 128 2.53 -16.00 3.32
CA GLY A 128 3.94 -15.81 3.62
C GLY A 128 4.53 -14.51 3.08
N LEU A 129 3.70 -13.48 2.94
CA LEU A 129 4.16 -12.21 2.40
C LEU A 129 5.12 -11.57 3.41
N GLN A 130 6.26 -11.12 2.92
CA GLN A 130 7.21 -10.36 3.71
C GLN A 130 6.58 -9.05 4.16
N GLN A 131 6.90 -8.59 5.36
CA GLN A 131 6.38 -7.33 5.92
C GLN A 131 7.49 -6.32 6.18
N TRP A 132 7.14 -5.03 6.14
CA TRP A 132 8.00 -3.96 6.62
C TRP A 132 8.47 -4.23 8.07
N PRO A 133 9.75 -4.02 8.39
CA PRO A 133 10.22 -4.00 9.78
C PRO A 133 9.53 -2.90 10.59
N THR A 134 9.30 -3.19 11.87
CA THR A 134 8.83 -2.22 12.87
C THR A 134 9.96 -1.90 13.85
N PRO A 135 10.26 -0.61 14.13
CA PRO A 135 9.63 0.60 13.56
C PRO A 135 10.01 0.81 12.07
N ARG A 136 9.11 1.46 11.31
CA ARG A 136 9.34 1.70 9.88
C ARG A 136 10.52 2.66 9.66
N PRO A 137 11.45 2.35 8.75
CA PRO A 137 12.54 3.25 8.39
C PRO A 137 12.03 4.62 7.91
N LYS A 138 12.74 5.68 8.30
CA LYS A 138 12.47 7.06 7.87
C LYS A 138 13.75 7.73 7.33
N PRO A 139 14.19 7.39 6.11
CA PRO A 139 15.37 8.02 5.52
C PRO A 139 15.18 9.51 5.27
N VAL A 140 16.26 10.28 5.28
CA VAL A 140 16.25 11.69 4.88
C VAL A 140 16.49 11.82 3.39
N LEU A 141 15.64 12.56 2.70
CA LEU A 141 15.72 12.87 1.27
C LEU A 141 16.62 14.10 1.05
N TRP A 142 17.80 13.87 0.51
CA TRP A 142 18.71 14.92 0.06
C TRP A 142 18.58 15.10 -1.45
N LEU A 143 17.66 15.97 -1.86
CA LEU A 143 17.33 16.17 -3.27
C LEU A 143 17.84 17.53 -3.77
N ALA A 144 18.63 17.52 -4.83
CA ALA A 144 18.96 18.72 -5.60
C ALA A 144 18.22 18.72 -6.94
N ILE A 145 17.58 19.85 -7.28
CA ILE A 145 16.90 20.03 -8.57
C ILE A 145 17.62 21.09 -9.40
N ASN A 146 17.89 20.80 -10.67
CA ASN A 146 18.36 21.77 -11.65
C ASN A 146 17.40 21.83 -12.85
N ASP A 147 16.63 22.90 -12.89
CA ASP A 147 15.66 23.20 -13.96
C ASP A 147 16.24 24.07 -15.08
N GLY A 148 17.56 24.26 -15.11
CA GLY A 148 18.27 25.17 -16.01
C GLY A 148 18.78 26.44 -15.32
N ARG A 149 18.35 26.72 -14.08
CA ARG A 149 18.80 27.89 -13.29
C ARG A 149 19.88 27.53 -12.26
N GLY A 150 20.54 26.38 -12.42
CA GLY A 150 21.50 25.85 -11.47
C GLY A 150 20.87 24.96 -10.39
N PRO A 151 21.67 24.09 -9.75
CA PRO A 151 21.18 23.14 -8.76
C PRO A 151 20.79 23.81 -7.45
N ARG A 152 19.67 23.41 -6.86
CA ARG A 152 19.16 23.91 -5.57
C ARG A 152 18.66 22.77 -4.70
N LEU A 153 18.91 22.85 -3.39
CA LEU A 153 18.41 21.87 -2.42
C LEU A 153 16.90 22.01 -2.24
N VAL A 154 16.21 20.88 -2.17
CA VAL A 154 14.82 20.80 -1.73
C VAL A 154 14.78 20.53 -0.23
N GLY A 155 14.50 21.57 0.55
CA GLY A 155 14.28 21.47 1.99
C GLY A 155 12.80 21.44 2.36
N LEU A 156 12.52 21.47 3.67
CA LEU A 156 11.15 21.48 4.21
C LEU A 156 10.28 22.61 3.62
N ALA A 157 10.83 23.80 3.42
CA ALA A 157 10.11 24.93 2.83
C ALA A 157 9.72 24.71 1.34
N GLN A 158 10.34 23.74 0.65
CA GLN A 158 10.07 23.39 -0.74
C GLN A 158 9.43 22.01 -0.88
N ASN A 159 8.71 21.54 0.16
CA ASN A 159 8.06 20.22 0.19
C ASN A 159 7.23 19.93 -1.08
N ASP A 160 6.53 20.92 -1.62
CA ASP A 160 5.72 20.77 -2.84
C ASP A 160 6.55 20.29 -4.04
N ALA A 161 7.82 20.69 -4.14
CA ALA A 161 8.73 20.25 -5.19
C ALA A 161 9.10 18.76 -5.05
N ALA A 162 9.13 18.22 -3.82
CA ALA A 162 9.40 16.81 -3.56
C ALA A 162 8.12 15.95 -3.48
N ARG A 163 6.92 16.53 -3.61
CA ARG A 163 5.65 15.83 -3.36
C ARG A 163 5.54 14.48 -4.09
N ALA A 164 6.00 14.40 -5.34
CA ALA A 164 5.94 13.17 -6.14
C ALA A 164 6.71 11.99 -5.50
N VAL A 165 7.92 12.22 -5.01
CA VAL A 165 8.72 11.17 -4.34
C VAL A 165 8.22 10.89 -2.92
N LEU A 166 7.73 11.91 -2.20
CA LEU A 166 7.18 11.74 -0.86
C LEU A 166 5.88 10.94 -0.86
N ASP A 167 4.97 11.24 -1.77
CA ASP A 167 3.71 10.51 -1.92
C ASP A 167 3.97 9.09 -2.42
N ARG A 168 4.96 8.91 -3.31
CA ARG A 168 5.38 7.57 -3.73
C ARG A 168 5.96 6.78 -2.56
N ALA A 169 6.79 7.38 -1.70
CA ALA A 169 7.30 6.71 -0.50
C ALA A 169 6.16 6.24 0.42
N LYS A 170 5.16 7.11 0.66
CA LYS A 170 3.96 6.74 1.42
C LYS A 170 3.20 5.58 0.79
N ALA A 171 3.03 5.59 -0.53
CA ALA A 171 2.40 4.50 -1.26
C ALA A 171 3.19 3.17 -1.14
N ARG A 172 4.52 3.23 -1.08
CA ARG A 172 5.40 2.08 -0.81
C ARG A 172 5.42 1.67 0.67
N GLY A 173 4.80 2.45 1.56
CA GLY A 173 4.68 2.14 2.97
C GLY A 173 5.80 2.67 3.85
N TYR A 174 6.50 3.72 3.45
CA TYR A 174 7.44 4.39 4.36
C TYR A 174 7.37 5.90 4.19
N ALA A 175 8.11 6.64 5.00
CA ALA A 175 8.14 8.09 4.93
C ALA A 175 9.57 8.56 4.72
N LEU A 176 9.70 9.67 3.99
CA LEU A 176 10.95 10.38 3.81
C LEU A 176 10.89 11.67 4.61
N GLY A 177 11.95 11.95 5.37
CA GLY A 177 12.17 13.27 5.95
C GLY A 177 12.81 14.21 4.92
N LEU A 178 12.63 15.51 5.10
CA LEU A 178 13.36 16.52 4.34
C LEU A 178 14.33 17.26 5.27
N PRO A 179 15.48 17.73 4.75
CA PRO A 179 16.37 18.60 5.50
C PRO A 179 15.69 19.95 5.80
N ALA A 180 16.14 20.63 6.86
CA ALA A 180 15.62 21.93 7.25
C ALA A 180 15.81 23.01 6.15
N GLY A 181 16.86 22.86 5.34
CA GLY A 181 17.19 23.78 4.25
C GLY A 181 18.02 24.98 4.69
N ASN A 182 18.71 24.89 5.85
CA ASN A 182 19.55 25.98 6.36
C ASN A 182 20.83 26.19 5.50
N ALA A 183 21.55 27.29 5.72
CA ALA A 183 22.72 27.65 4.90
C ALA A 183 23.80 26.56 4.83
N ALA A 184 24.05 25.85 5.94
CA ALA A 184 25.01 24.74 5.97
C ALA A 184 24.54 23.55 5.11
N GLU A 185 23.24 23.28 5.07
CA GLU A 185 22.67 22.23 4.21
C GLU A 185 22.65 22.66 2.74
N GLN A 186 22.39 23.94 2.45
CA GLN A 186 22.47 24.48 1.08
C GLN A 186 23.88 24.35 0.49
N ALA A 187 24.93 24.47 1.32
CA ALA A 187 26.31 24.26 0.88
C ALA A 187 26.59 22.82 0.37
N LEU A 188 25.74 21.84 0.71
CA LEU A 188 25.89 20.45 0.29
C LEU A 188 25.37 20.16 -1.12
N VAL A 189 24.73 21.12 -1.79
CA VAL A 189 24.22 20.93 -3.17
C VAL A 189 25.33 20.44 -4.12
N GLY A 190 26.54 20.99 -4.01
CA GLY A 190 27.68 20.54 -4.82
C GLY A 190 28.11 19.10 -4.51
N ALA A 191 28.02 18.67 -3.25
CA ALA A 191 28.28 17.29 -2.84
C ALA A 191 27.21 16.33 -3.39
N ILE A 192 25.93 16.70 -3.32
CA ILE A 192 24.83 15.94 -3.95
C ILE A 192 25.08 15.79 -5.45
N TRP A 193 25.45 16.87 -6.13
CA TRP A 193 25.65 16.87 -7.59
C TRP A 193 26.78 15.94 -8.04
N ARG A 194 27.88 15.91 -7.27
CA ARG A 194 29.02 14.99 -7.48
C ARG A 194 28.78 13.57 -6.97
N GLY A 195 27.68 13.34 -6.23
CA GLY A 195 27.41 12.05 -5.60
C GLY A 195 28.34 11.73 -4.42
N ASP A 196 28.82 12.74 -3.70
CA ASP A 196 29.67 12.56 -2.51
C ASP A 196 28.85 12.10 -1.30
N THR A 197 28.66 10.79 -1.23
CA THR A 197 27.90 10.07 -0.20
C THR A 197 28.45 10.28 1.20
N ALA A 198 29.77 10.44 1.33
CA ALA A 198 30.44 10.61 2.61
C ALA A 198 30.17 12.00 3.20
N ALA A 199 30.21 13.06 2.38
CA ALA A 199 29.83 14.41 2.82
C ALA A 199 28.39 14.46 3.32
N ILE A 200 27.46 13.83 2.59
CA ILE A 200 26.05 13.77 2.99
C ILE A 200 25.84 12.92 4.25
N ALA A 201 26.56 11.80 4.40
CA ALA A 201 26.51 10.99 5.62
C ALA A 201 26.91 11.81 6.86
N ARG A 202 28.03 12.57 6.79
CA ARG A 202 28.49 13.42 7.90
C ARG A 202 27.47 14.51 8.25
N ALA A 203 26.93 15.19 7.25
CA ALA A 203 25.90 16.21 7.47
C ALA A 203 24.60 15.64 8.03
N SER A 204 24.33 14.36 7.76
CA SER A 204 23.14 13.67 8.21
C SER A 204 23.29 13.03 9.60
N ALA A 205 24.44 13.13 10.25
CA ALA A 205 24.66 12.55 11.59
C ALA A 205 23.68 13.07 12.65
N LYS A 206 23.12 14.28 12.44
CA LYS A 206 22.07 14.87 13.29
C LYS A 206 20.68 14.25 13.07
N TYR A 207 20.49 13.46 12.03
CA TYR A 207 19.23 12.79 11.72
C TYR A 207 19.33 11.32 12.16
N SER A 208 18.35 10.86 12.95
CA SER A 208 18.22 9.46 13.34
C SER A 208 16.96 8.86 12.71
N PRO A 209 17.07 7.77 11.92
CA PRO A 209 18.27 6.99 11.62
C PRO A 209 19.17 7.64 10.54
N PRO A 210 20.47 7.26 10.44
CA PRO A 210 21.43 7.82 9.48
C PRO A 210 21.27 7.22 8.07
N MET A 211 20.03 7.04 7.62
CA MET A 211 19.70 6.60 6.26
C MET A 211 19.42 7.81 5.37
N GLN A 212 19.97 7.79 4.16
CA GLN A 212 19.78 8.87 3.19
C GLN A 212 19.37 8.35 1.83
N LEU A 213 18.37 9.01 1.24
CA LEU A 213 18.07 8.95 -0.18
C LEU A 213 18.62 10.21 -0.82
N ILE A 214 19.70 10.09 -1.56
CA ILE A 214 20.37 11.21 -2.23
C ILE A 214 19.91 11.22 -3.67
N GLY A 215 19.38 12.35 -4.12
CA GLY A 215 18.81 12.52 -5.45
C GLY A 215 19.33 13.76 -6.16
N LYS A 216 19.57 13.63 -7.47
CA LYS A 216 19.67 14.79 -8.35
C LYS A 216 18.68 14.66 -9.50
N LEU A 217 17.87 15.70 -9.70
CA LEU A 217 16.91 15.80 -10.78
C LEU A 217 17.34 16.94 -11.70
N TYR A 218 17.47 16.68 -12.99
CA TYR A 218 17.93 17.67 -13.96
C TYR A 218 17.26 17.51 -15.32
N ARG A 219 17.23 18.59 -16.10
CA ARG A 219 16.79 18.55 -17.49
C ARG A 219 17.79 17.77 -18.34
N ASN A 220 17.30 16.80 -19.09
CA ASN A 220 18.13 16.06 -20.02
C ASN A 220 18.36 16.90 -21.29
N PRO A 221 19.60 17.02 -21.80
CA PRO A 221 19.89 17.73 -23.05
C PRO A 221 19.10 17.22 -24.26
N LYS A 222 18.70 15.94 -24.27
CA LYS A 222 17.89 15.31 -25.32
C LYS A 222 16.37 15.53 -25.13
N GLY A 223 15.97 16.33 -24.14
CA GLY A 223 14.58 16.57 -23.76
C GLY A 223 14.14 15.72 -22.57
N GLY A 224 13.18 16.26 -21.80
CA GLY A 224 12.67 15.63 -20.58
C GLY A 224 13.56 15.85 -19.35
N TRP A 225 13.39 14.97 -18.37
CA TRP A 225 14.02 15.01 -17.06
C TRP A 225 14.71 13.68 -16.74
N THR A 226 15.84 13.76 -16.05
CA THR A 226 16.55 12.61 -15.52
C THR A 226 16.74 12.77 -14.01
N ALA A 227 16.46 11.70 -13.27
CA ALA A 227 16.67 11.61 -11.83
C ALA A 227 17.66 10.48 -11.52
N ASP A 228 18.78 10.82 -10.89
CA ASP A 228 19.73 9.85 -10.37
C ASP A 228 19.58 9.74 -8.86
N TRP A 229 19.58 8.51 -8.37
CA TRP A 229 19.32 8.18 -6.99
C TRP A 229 20.43 7.32 -6.41
N ILE A 230 20.81 7.62 -5.16
CA ILE A 230 21.71 6.81 -4.35
C ILE A 230 21.03 6.63 -3.01
N PHE A 231 20.77 5.38 -2.63
CA PHE A 231 20.32 5.05 -1.29
C PHE A 231 21.50 4.54 -0.46
N GLN A 232 21.68 5.11 0.73
CA GLN A 232 22.74 4.72 1.63
C GLN A 232 22.25 4.63 3.07
N ASP A 233 23.01 3.89 3.86
CA ASP A 233 22.76 3.65 5.27
C ASP A 233 24.09 3.62 6.01
N ALA A 234 24.25 4.50 6.99
CA ALA A 234 25.50 4.70 7.73
C ALA A 234 26.72 4.88 6.79
N GLY A 235 26.53 5.62 5.69
CA GLY A 235 27.58 5.87 4.68
C GLY A 235 27.85 4.72 3.70
N LYS A 236 27.26 3.53 3.89
CA LYS A 236 27.33 2.43 2.92
C LYS A 236 26.24 2.56 1.87
N VAL A 237 26.63 2.66 0.60
CA VAL A 237 25.69 2.66 -0.52
C VAL A 237 25.04 1.27 -0.65
N LEU A 238 23.72 1.24 -0.68
CA LEU A 238 22.93 0.01 -0.81
C LEU A 238 22.28 -0.13 -2.18
N ALA A 239 21.96 0.99 -2.83
CA ALA A 239 21.40 0.99 -4.17
C ALA A 239 21.76 2.27 -4.93
N ARG A 240 21.83 2.14 -6.26
CA ARG A 240 21.90 3.26 -7.20
C ARG A 240 20.92 3.02 -8.33
N SER A 241 20.34 4.08 -8.86
CA SER A 241 19.51 4.00 -10.05
C SER A 241 19.50 5.32 -10.80
N SER A 242 19.06 5.26 -12.05
CA SER A 242 18.71 6.42 -12.86
C SER A 242 17.38 6.16 -13.52
N SER A 243 16.58 7.22 -13.69
CA SER A 243 15.30 7.17 -14.39
C SER A 243 15.12 8.45 -15.20
N SER A 244 14.61 8.32 -16.42
CA SER A 244 14.29 9.45 -17.27
C SER A 244 12.83 9.40 -17.73
N ASP A 245 12.19 10.56 -17.76
CA ASP A 245 10.80 10.73 -18.22
C ASP A 245 10.62 12.16 -18.77
N ALA A 246 9.67 12.36 -19.67
CA ALA A 246 9.28 13.70 -20.11
C ALA A 246 8.76 14.57 -18.94
N ASP A 247 8.16 13.96 -17.92
CA ASP A 247 7.62 14.60 -16.71
C ASP A 247 8.58 14.45 -15.52
N ALA A 248 8.99 15.58 -14.94
CA ALA A 248 9.84 15.66 -13.77
C ALA A 248 9.33 14.86 -12.57
N ARG A 249 8.01 14.86 -12.32
CA ARG A 249 7.38 14.19 -11.18
C ARG A 249 7.49 12.68 -11.32
N ARG A 250 7.32 12.15 -12.54
CA ARG A 250 7.45 10.72 -12.82
C ARG A 250 8.91 10.25 -12.69
N ALA A 251 9.86 11.00 -13.25
CA ALA A 251 11.29 10.71 -13.06
C ALA A 251 11.68 10.76 -11.58
N MET A 252 11.16 11.73 -10.82
CA MET A 252 11.48 11.88 -9.41
C MET A 252 10.90 10.75 -8.54
N ALA A 253 9.67 10.30 -8.81
CA ALA A 253 8.99 9.30 -8.00
C ALA A 253 9.76 7.97 -7.88
N ALA A 254 10.56 7.60 -8.90
CA ALA A 254 11.36 6.37 -8.91
C ALA A 254 12.35 6.26 -7.75
N GLY A 255 12.82 7.39 -7.18
CA GLY A 255 13.72 7.37 -6.02
C GLY A 255 13.11 6.69 -4.81
N ALA A 256 11.79 6.83 -4.64
CA ALA A 256 11.11 6.20 -3.53
C ALA A 256 11.04 4.67 -3.66
N ASP A 257 10.97 4.15 -4.89
CA ASP A 257 10.98 2.71 -5.14
C ASP A 257 12.34 2.11 -4.80
N VAL A 258 13.42 2.79 -5.19
CA VAL A 258 14.80 2.34 -4.97
C VAL A 258 15.14 2.25 -3.48
N ALA A 259 14.74 3.26 -2.72
CA ALA A 259 14.89 3.23 -1.27
C ALA A 259 14.01 2.14 -0.64
N ALA A 260 12.78 1.95 -1.10
CA ALA A 260 11.91 0.90 -0.58
C ALA A 260 12.53 -0.49 -0.77
N ASP A 261 12.95 -0.80 -1.98
CA ASP A 261 13.51 -2.11 -2.35
C ASP A 261 14.81 -2.38 -1.57
N ALA A 262 15.66 -1.37 -1.39
CA ALA A 262 16.89 -1.48 -0.62
C ALA A 262 16.63 -1.69 0.88
N LEU A 263 15.64 -0.98 1.44
CA LEU A 263 15.25 -1.14 2.84
C LEU A 263 14.68 -2.53 3.12
N ILE A 264 13.78 -3.02 2.26
CA ILE A 264 13.19 -4.36 2.42
C ILE A 264 14.27 -5.43 2.34
N ARG A 265 15.14 -5.37 1.33
CA ARG A 265 16.24 -6.33 1.18
C ARG A 265 17.15 -6.39 2.41
N ARG A 266 17.37 -5.26 3.08
CA ARG A 266 18.29 -5.18 4.24
C ARG A 266 17.62 -5.47 5.58
N TYR A 267 16.37 -5.05 5.76
CA TYR A 267 15.74 -4.96 7.08
C TYR A 267 14.45 -5.73 7.23
N ALA A 268 13.78 -6.08 6.13
CA ALA A 268 12.58 -6.88 6.27
C ALA A 268 12.99 -8.27 6.77
N LYS A 269 12.37 -8.68 7.88
CA LYS A 269 12.55 -10.02 8.42
C LYS A 269 12.25 -11.00 7.28
N PRO A 270 13.11 -11.99 7.00
CA PRO A 270 12.67 -13.07 6.14
C PRO A 270 11.39 -13.62 6.77
N ALA A 271 10.29 -13.63 6.02
CA ALA A 271 9.17 -14.46 6.41
C ALA A 271 9.77 -15.85 6.64
N LYS A 272 9.50 -16.48 7.79
CA LYS A 272 9.88 -17.89 8.02
C LYS A 272 9.47 -18.61 6.74
N PRO A 273 10.39 -19.20 5.94
CA PRO A 273 10.03 -19.68 4.62
C PRO A 273 8.87 -20.65 4.81
N LEU A 274 7.68 -20.25 4.39
CA LEU A 274 6.70 -21.27 4.05
C LEU A 274 7.38 -22.13 3.00
N ALA A 275 7.20 -23.46 3.12
CA ALA A 275 7.68 -24.37 2.09
C ALA A 275 7.34 -23.78 0.70
N PRO A 276 8.25 -23.85 -0.27
CA PRO A 276 8.03 -23.21 -1.55
C PRO A 276 6.71 -23.68 -2.17
N PRO A 277 6.08 -22.85 -3.02
CA PRO A 277 4.97 -23.30 -3.84
C PRO A 277 5.35 -24.58 -4.59
N GLY A 278 4.44 -25.53 -4.74
CA GLY A 278 4.75 -26.81 -5.35
C GLY A 278 3.60 -27.81 -5.27
N GLU A 279 3.85 -29.01 -5.75
CA GLU A 279 2.92 -30.15 -5.70
C GLU A 279 3.16 -30.96 -4.43
N PHE A 280 2.08 -31.30 -3.72
CA PHE A 280 2.12 -32.03 -2.47
C PHE A 280 1.07 -33.15 -2.50
N THR A 281 1.48 -34.37 -2.16
CA THR A 281 0.57 -35.49 -1.93
C THR A 281 0.01 -35.40 -0.52
N ILE A 282 -1.31 -35.23 -0.40
CA ILE A 282 -2.03 -35.05 0.86
C ILE A 282 -3.10 -36.12 1.01
N ALA A 283 -3.14 -36.77 2.16
CA ALA A 283 -4.15 -37.76 2.52
C ALA A 283 -5.25 -37.11 3.38
N PHE A 284 -6.50 -37.33 3.01
CA PHE A 284 -7.69 -36.91 3.73
C PHE A 284 -8.39 -38.12 4.34
N THR A 285 -8.66 -38.07 5.64
CA THR A 285 -9.35 -39.12 6.42
C THR A 285 -10.71 -38.62 6.89
N GLY A 286 -11.63 -39.53 7.25
CA GLY A 286 -13.00 -39.18 7.64
C GLY A 286 -13.89 -38.76 6.47
N VAL A 287 -13.61 -39.30 5.27
CA VAL A 287 -14.42 -39.10 4.07
C VAL A 287 -15.16 -40.41 3.80
N ASP A 288 -16.27 -40.61 4.52
CA ASP A 288 -16.95 -41.92 4.59
C ASP A 288 -18.16 -42.00 3.64
N SER A 289 -18.48 -40.90 2.96
CA SER A 289 -19.64 -40.80 2.06
C SER A 289 -19.37 -39.96 0.80
N THR A 290 -20.25 -40.08 -0.19
CA THR A 290 -20.23 -39.22 -1.38
C THR A 290 -20.42 -37.74 -1.01
N ASP A 291 -21.23 -37.44 0.01
CA ASP A 291 -21.47 -36.07 0.46
C ASP A 291 -20.21 -35.46 1.07
N ASP A 292 -19.45 -36.25 1.86
CA ASP A 292 -18.15 -35.84 2.41
C ASP A 292 -17.13 -35.57 1.31
N PHE A 293 -17.12 -36.41 0.26
CA PHE A 293 -16.27 -36.21 -0.90
C PHE A 293 -16.59 -34.89 -1.62
N ILE A 294 -17.87 -34.63 -1.90
CA ILE A 294 -18.30 -33.38 -2.55
C ILE A 294 -17.95 -32.17 -1.68
N ARG A 295 -18.17 -32.26 -0.37
CA ARG A 295 -17.84 -31.21 0.60
C ARG A 295 -16.34 -30.91 0.62
N LEU A 296 -15.49 -31.94 0.64
CA LEU A 296 -14.04 -31.80 0.58
C LEU A 296 -13.59 -31.16 -0.74
N ALA A 297 -14.09 -31.67 -1.88
CA ALA A 297 -13.72 -31.15 -3.20
C ALA A 297 -14.09 -29.66 -3.34
N ALA A 298 -15.33 -29.30 -3.02
CA ALA A 298 -15.79 -27.91 -3.04
C ALA A 298 -15.01 -27.01 -2.06
N TYR A 299 -14.62 -27.56 -0.90
CA TYR A 299 -13.80 -26.84 0.07
C TYR A 299 -12.40 -26.55 -0.49
N LEU A 300 -11.71 -27.57 -1.03
CA LEU A 300 -10.36 -27.43 -1.59
C LEU A 300 -10.33 -26.44 -2.77
N GLU A 301 -11.33 -26.46 -3.64
CA GLU A 301 -11.44 -25.52 -4.77
C GLU A 301 -11.62 -24.05 -4.33
N ARG A 302 -12.22 -23.83 -3.15
CA ARG A 302 -12.46 -22.48 -2.63
C ARG A 302 -11.20 -21.86 -2.00
N LEU A 303 -10.22 -22.68 -1.61
CA LEU A 303 -9.02 -22.23 -0.93
C LEU A 303 -8.08 -21.51 -1.91
N ALA A 304 -7.83 -20.22 -1.69
CA ALA A 304 -6.86 -19.42 -2.47
C ALA A 304 -5.42 -19.98 -2.43
N VAL A 305 -5.13 -20.81 -1.43
CA VAL A 305 -3.83 -21.50 -1.29
C VAL A 305 -3.71 -22.73 -2.20
N VAL A 306 -4.82 -23.24 -2.76
CA VAL A 306 -4.87 -24.40 -3.66
C VAL A 306 -5.10 -23.92 -5.08
N LYS A 307 -4.13 -24.14 -5.97
CA LYS A 307 -4.28 -23.82 -7.41
C LYS A 307 -4.94 -24.95 -8.18
N ARG A 308 -4.62 -26.20 -7.81
CA ARG A 308 -5.12 -27.42 -8.42
C ARG A 308 -5.26 -28.49 -7.35
N ALA A 309 -6.34 -29.24 -7.41
CA ALA A 309 -6.58 -30.40 -6.58
C ALA A 309 -6.92 -31.59 -7.50
N THR A 310 -6.09 -32.62 -7.49
CA THR A 310 -6.30 -33.80 -8.34
C THR A 310 -6.38 -35.06 -7.45
N PRO A 311 -7.52 -35.77 -7.44
CA PRO A 311 -7.61 -37.04 -6.72
C PRO A 311 -6.69 -38.06 -7.38
N VAL A 312 -5.87 -38.73 -6.57
CA VAL A 312 -4.90 -39.74 -7.03
C VAL A 312 -5.40 -41.15 -6.72
N SER A 313 -5.89 -41.38 -5.51
CA SER A 313 -6.41 -42.68 -5.09
C SER A 313 -7.45 -42.53 -3.98
N ALA A 314 -8.45 -43.42 -3.98
CA ALA A 314 -9.41 -43.55 -2.90
C ALA A 314 -9.29 -44.95 -2.29
N SER A 315 -9.21 -45.01 -0.96
CA SER A 315 -9.22 -46.25 -0.17
C SER A 315 -10.25 -46.10 0.96
N PRO A 316 -10.64 -47.19 1.65
CA PRO A 316 -11.57 -47.11 2.77
C PRO A 316 -11.11 -46.19 3.90
N ASP A 317 -9.79 -46.06 4.10
CA ASP A 317 -9.23 -45.33 5.25
C ASP A 317 -8.85 -43.88 4.90
N ALA A 318 -8.50 -43.62 3.63
CA ALA A 318 -8.05 -42.32 3.18
C ALA A 318 -8.28 -42.06 1.69
N LEU A 319 -8.54 -40.80 1.38
CA LEU A 319 -8.59 -40.23 0.05
C LEU A 319 -7.35 -39.38 -0.20
N VAL A 320 -6.56 -39.74 -1.19
CA VAL A 320 -5.28 -39.07 -1.50
C VAL A 320 -5.45 -38.13 -2.67
N TYR A 321 -4.99 -36.90 -2.49
CA TYR A 321 -4.92 -35.87 -3.52
C TYR A 321 -3.49 -35.44 -3.76
N GLU A 322 -3.22 -35.05 -4.99
CA GLU A 322 -2.11 -34.18 -5.33
C GLU A 322 -2.63 -32.74 -5.39
N LEU A 323 -2.09 -31.88 -4.53
CA LEU A 323 -2.43 -30.46 -4.49
C LEU A 323 -1.27 -29.61 -5.01
N GLU A 324 -1.54 -28.74 -5.97
CA GLU A 324 -0.63 -27.65 -6.31
C GLU A 324 -0.90 -26.47 -5.35
N LEU A 325 0.01 -26.26 -4.39
CA LEU A 325 -0.13 -25.25 -3.34
C LEU A 325 0.65 -23.98 -3.67
N SER A 326 -0.01 -22.82 -3.57
CA SER A 326 0.56 -21.50 -3.83
C SER A 326 1.41 -20.98 -2.67
N SER A 327 1.14 -21.42 -1.45
CA SER A 327 1.85 -21.04 -0.22
C SER A 327 2.57 -22.23 0.46
N GLY A 328 2.64 -23.38 -0.22
CA GLY A 328 3.16 -24.63 0.31
C GLY A 328 2.35 -25.20 1.47
N LEU A 329 2.82 -26.33 2.02
CA LEU A 329 2.11 -27.07 3.07
C LEU A 329 1.81 -26.26 4.35
N PRO A 330 2.72 -25.40 4.88
CA PRO A 330 2.41 -24.63 6.08
C PRO A 330 1.29 -23.59 5.85
N GLY A 331 1.15 -23.08 4.63
CA GLY A 331 0.16 -22.06 4.29
C GLY A 331 -1.20 -22.70 4.06
N PHE A 332 -1.22 -23.86 3.42
CA PHE A 332 -2.38 -24.75 3.39
C PHE A 332 -2.84 -25.11 4.81
N THR A 333 -1.95 -25.63 5.66
CA THR A 333 -2.27 -26.01 7.04
C THR A 333 -2.89 -24.85 7.82
N ARG A 334 -2.30 -23.65 7.72
CA ARG A 334 -2.88 -22.45 8.35
C ARG A 334 -4.26 -22.10 7.82
N SER A 335 -4.47 -22.18 6.51
CA SER A 335 -5.76 -21.89 5.89
C SER A 335 -6.84 -22.86 6.38
N VAL A 336 -6.52 -24.14 6.48
CA VAL A 336 -7.53 -25.17 6.82
C VAL A 336 -7.84 -25.24 8.31
N VAL A 337 -6.84 -25.03 9.17
CA VAL A 337 -7.04 -24.94 10.63
C VAL A 337 -7.94 -23.75 10.98
N LYS A 338 -7.80 -22.63 10.28
CA LYS A 338 -8.61 -21.43 10.50
C LYS A 338 -10.09 -21.68 10.18
N ASP A 339 -10.39 -22.30 9.05
CA ASP A 339 -11.77 -22.57 8.63
C ASP A 339 -12.41 -23.70 9.46
N GLY A 340 -11.60 -24.55 10.07
CA GLY A 340 -12.04 -25.65 10.94
C GLY A 340 -12.71 -26.81 10.20
N VAL A 341 -12.73 -26.79 8.86
CA VAL A 341 -13.28 -27.89 8.03
C VAL A 341 -12.35 -29.09 8.01
N LEU A 342 -11.04 -28.84 8.01
CA LEU A 342 -10.02 -29.88 8.13
C LEU A 342 -9.15 -29.64 9.35
N GLU A 343 -8.74 -30.73 9.99
CA GLU A 343 -7.76 -30.72 11.07
C GLU A 343 -6.52 -31.52 10.68
N PRO A 344 -5.30 -31.03 10.96
CA PRO A 344 -4.09 -31.83 10.75
C PRO A 344 -4.08 -33.03 11.70
N ALA A 345 -3.85 -34.23 11.17
CA ALA A 345 -3.84 -35.47 11.94
C ALA A 345 -2.46 -35.79 12.59
N GLY A 346 -1.65 -34.77 12.86
CA GLY A 346 -0.27 -34.92 13.37
C GLY A 346 0.41 -33.58 13.68
N GLU A 347 1.73 -33.59 13.83
CA GLU A 347 2.53 -32.38 14.13
C GLU A 347 2.63 -31.39 12.94
N GLU A 348 3.27 -30.23 13.19
CA GLU A 348 3.55 -29.22 12.16
C GLU A 348 4.26 -29.85 10.96
N GLY A 349 3.65 -29.76 9.77
CA GLY A 349 4.19 -30.32 8.53
C GLY A 349 3.63 -31.68 8.12
N THR A 350 2.59 -32.19 8.80
CA THR A 350 1.85 -33.38 8.37
C THR A 350 1.21 -33.18 6.98
N THR A 351 1.19 -34.24 6.18
CA THR A 351 0.45 -34.34 4.92
C THR A 351 -0.85 -35.13 5.09
N THR A 352 -1.29 -35.34 6.32
CA THR A 352 -2.56 -36.03 6.63
C THR A 352 -3.50 -35.10 7.37
N PHE A 353 -4.72 -34.98 6.85
CA PHE A 353 -5.78 -34.15 7.40
C PHE A 353 -7.05 -34.96 7.58
N ARG A 354 -7.85 -34.59 8.57
CA ARG A 354 -9.15 -35.21 8.84
C ARG A 354 -10.27 -34.22 8.54
N LEU A 355 -11.28 -34.68 7.80
CA LEU A 355 -12.51 -33.94 7.58
C LEU A 355 -13.38 -33.97 8.85
N ARG A 356 -13.87 -32.79 9.26
CA ARG A 356 -14.72 -32.62 10.44
C ARG A 356 -16.21 -32.62 10.17
#